data_AF-H0IYA4-F1
#
_entry.id   AF-H0IYA4-F1
#
_cell.length_a   1.000
_cell.length_b   1.000
_cell.length_c   1.000
_cell.angle_alpha   90.00
_cell.angle_beta   90.00
_cell.angle_gamma   90.00
#
_symmetry.space_group_name_H-M   'P 1'
#
loop_
_entity.id
_entity.type
_entity.pdbx_description
1 polymer ?
#
loop_
_entity_poly.entity_id
_entity_poly.type
_entity_poly.pdbx_seq_one_letter_code
_entity_poly.pdbx_strand_id
1 'polypeptide(L)'
;MSIARFSPFELLLLKSRSQVDTATLLLLAWVLVHRQHVSEGQRRRRLAQVTAQFRHGHELGPVMGIAHSQDLQAIQLAAEVVRKECSKERSLSIIHQAITVATDDGEISLANHYILRFLADLLNVTPATLSTLFQELTGKPLLPPEDPSRDTYWQQHDPEYHARQAQEAQAAERQAKEAQARAEQRQQAKTDKQQQKQQKQQKQQEKQRQQEQARNAKARAQREKEQRHREKAQQEQTSRERWQQEQARQEESRRQQRQRSSSPPPPDRKTRALAVLGLTPGASRTDVRQAYRRMAQLHHPDRFYSESDHQVALASARFQRIKNAYDYLMQTY
;
A
#
# COMPACT_ATOMS: atom_id res chain seq x y z
N MET A 1 -58.73 17.96 48.41
CA MET A 1 -59.27 16.61 48.59
C MET A 1 -59.55 16.03 47.22
N SER A 2 -58.76 15.06 46.76
CA SER A 2 -59.02 14.38 45.49
C SER A 2 -60.31 13.58 45.64
N ILE A 3 -61.37 13.98 44.94
CA ILE A 3 -62.58 13.18 44.78
C ILE A 3 -62.11 11.83 44.23
N ALA A 4 -62.25 10.77 45.03
CA ALA A 4 -61.86 9.43 44.63
C ALA A 4 -62.64 9.08 43.36
N ARG A 5 -61.95 9.10 42.21
CA ARG A 5 -62.50 8.63 40.94
C ARG A 5 -62.45 7.11 41.01
N PHE A 6 -63.62 6.50 41.25
CA PHE A 6 -63.76 5.05 41.15
C PHE A 6 -63.33 4.57 39.77
N SER A 7 -62.66 3.42 39.72
CA SER A 7 -62.30 2.77 38.47
C SER A 7 -63.55 2.31 37.71
N PRO A 8 -63.48 2.09 36.38
CA PRO A 8 -64.60 1.57 35.61
C PRO A 8 -65.16 0.26 36.18
N PHE A 9 -64.28 -0.61 36.70
CA PHE A 9 -64.68 -1.88 37.29
C PHE A 9 -65.31 -1.72 38.69
N GLU A 10 -64.81 -0.81 39.52
CA GLU A 10 -65.43 -0.49 40.82
C GLU A 10 -66.86 0.04 40.63
N LEU A 11 -67.07 0.91 39.64
CA LEU A 11 -68.41 1.39 39.30
C LEU A 11 -69.34 0.28 38.82
N LEU A 12 -68.82 -0.72 38.11
CA LEU A 12 -69.58 -1.91 37.71
C LEU A 12 -69.95 -2.77 38.92
N LEU A 13 -69.00 -3.01 39.83
CA LEU A 13 -69.25 -3.78 41.05
C LEU A 13 -70.33 -3.11 41.93
N LEU A 14 -70.26 -1.78 42.10
CA LEU A 14 -71.23 -1.01 42.88
C LEU A 14 -72.64 -1.02 42.27
N LYS A 15 -72.74 -1.11 40.95
CA LYS A 15 -74.03 -1.17 40.23
C LYS A 15 -74.56 -2.60 40.07
N SER A 16 -73.73 -3.61 40.33
CA SER A 16 -74.09 -5.00 40.09
C SER A 16 -75.06 -5.53 41.14
N ARG A 17 -75.90 -6.50 40.74
CA ARG A 17 -76.79 -7.21 41.68
C ARG A 17 -76.06 -8.30 42.48
N SER A 18 -74.87 -8.70 42.02
CA SER A 18 -74.00 -9.70 42.64
C SER A 18 -72.55 -9.37 42.29
N GLN A 19 -71.78 -9.00 43.31
CA GLN A 19 -70.37 -8.65 43.14
C GLN A 19 -69.54 -9.87 42.75
N VAL A 20 -69.80 -11.02 43.38
CA VAL A 20 -69.14 -12.31 43.05
C VAL A 20 -69.38 -12.72 41.60
N ASP A 21 -70.63 -12.64 41.12
CA ASP A 21 -70.93 -13.04 39.75
C ASP A 21 -70.28 -12.09 38.74
N THR A 22 -70.23 -10.79 39.04
CA THR A 22 -69.58 -9.77 38.22
C THR A 22 -68.06 -9.93 38.19
N ALA A 23 -67.45 -10.25 39.32
CA ALA A 23 -66.03 -10.55 39.43
C ALA A 23 -65.66 -11.84 38.69
N THR A 24 -66.45 -12.90 38.88
CA THR A 24 -66.29 -14.16 38.15
C THR A 24 -66.43 -13.95 36.64
N LEU A 25 -67.40 -13.14 36.22
CA LEU A 25 -67.61 -12.77 34.83
C LEU A 25 -66.37 -12.07 34.23
N LEU A 26 -65.71 -11.18 34.96
CA LEU A 26 -64.47 -10.54 34.50
C LEU A 26 -63.33 -11.56 34.34
N LEU A 27 -63.17 -12.48 35.30
CA LEU A 27 -62.14 -13.52 35.22
C LEU A 27 -62.39 -14.49 34.05
N LEU A 28 -63.64 -14.88 33.79
CA LEU A 28 -63.99 -15.70 32.61
C LEU A 28 -63.82 -14.93 31.30
N ALA A 29 -64.14 -13.63 31.28
CA ALA A 29 -63.86 -12.76 30.14
C ALA A 29 -62.36 -12.67 29.84
N TRP A 30 -61.53 -12.61 30.88
CA TRP A 30 -60.06 -12.61 30.74
C TRP A 30 -59.54 -13.89 30.08
N VAL A 31 -60.07 -15.07 30.47
CA VAL A 31 -59.76 -16.36 29.81
C VAL A 31 -60.15 -16.35 28.32
N LEU A 32 -61.31 -15.75 27.97
CA LEU A 32 -61.76 -15.66 26.57
C LEU A 32 -60.89 -14.76 25.70
N VAL A 33 -60.36 -13.67 26.26
CA VAL A 33 -59.52 -12.72 25.53
C VAL A 33 -58.22 -13.39 25.05
N HIS A 34 -57.66 -14.28 25.86
CA HIS A 34 -56.44 -15.02 25.57
C HIS A 34 -56.64 -16.23 24.65
N ARG A 35 -57.86 -16.44 24.12
CA ARG A 35 -58.09 -17.41 23.04
C ARG A 35 -57.66 -16.86 21.70
N GLN A 36 -56.83 -17.66 21.02
CA GLN A 36 -56.41 -17.44 19.64
C GLN A 36 -57.59 -17.72 18.69
N HIS A 37 -57.70 -16.95 17.61
CA HIS A 37 -58.67 -17.15 16.51
C HIS A 37 -60.18 -17.02 16.83
N VAL A 38 -60.58 -16.32 17.90
CA VAL A 38 -62.00 -16.07 18.22
C VAL A 38 -62.35 -14.59 18.01
N SER A 39 -63.38 -14.30 17.21
CA SER A 39 -63.87 -12.93 17.02
C SER A 39 -64.50 -12.36 18.29
N GLU A 40 -64.50 -11.04 18.46
CA GLU A 40 -65.08 -10.40 19.64
C GLU A 40 -66.58 -10.73 19.83
N GLY A 41 -67.33 -10.82 18.72
CA GLY A 41 -68.72 -11.23 18.74
C GLY A 41 -68.93 -12.67 19.25
N GLN A 42 -68.06 -13.59 18.87
CA GLN A 42 -68.07 -14.96 19.39
C GLN A 42 -67.72 -15.01 20.88
N ARG A 43 -66.69 -14.25 21.32
CA ARG A 43 -66.34 -14.16 22.74
C ARG A 43 -67.52 -13.65 23.58
N ARG A 44 -68.18 -12.58 23.15
CA ARG A 44 -69.36 -12.02 23.84
C ARG A 44 -70.51 -13.03 23.93
N ARG A 45 -70.82 -13.74 22.85
CA ARG A 45 -71.86 -14.79 22.83
C ARG A 45 -71.52 -15.95 23.76
N ARG A 46 -70.26 -16.40 23.76
CA ARG A 46 -69.81 -17.49 24.62
C ARG A 46 -69.87 -17.10 26.10
N LEU A 47 -69.39 -15.89 26.44
CA LEU A 47 -69.49 -15.38 27.79
C LEU A 47 -70.94 -15.36 28.26
N ALA A 48 -71.86 -14.83 27.45
CA ALA A 48 -73.28 -14.79 27.76
C ALA A 48 -73.89 -16.18 28.00
N GLN A 49 -73.45 -17.20 27.27
CA GLN A 49 -73.92 -18.57 27.43
C GLN A 49 -73.44 -19.19 28.75
N VAL A 50 -72.14 -19.07 29.05
CA VAL A 50 -71.53 -19.67 30.24
C VAL A 50 -72.00 -18.98 31.52
N THR A 51 -72.31 -17.68 31.45
CA THR A 51 -72.78 -16.90 32.61
C THR A 51 -74.28 -16.61 32.57
N ALA A 52 -75.08 -17.39 31.85
CA ALA A 52 -76.52 -17.17 31.75
C ALA A 52 -77.24 -17.23 33.12
N GLN A 53 -76.66 -17.95 34.09
CA GLN A 53 -77.21 -18.10 35.44
C GLN A 53 -76.76 -16.99 36.41
N PHE A 54 -75.85 -16.10 35.98
CA PHE A 54 -75.24 -15.10 36.85
C PHE A 54 -76.18 -13.91 37.07
N ARG A 55 -76.22 -13.39 38.29
CA ARG A 55 -77.08 -12.25 38.66
C ARG A 55 -76.26 -10.95 38.68
N HIS A 56 -75.62 -10.60 37.57
CA HIS A 56 -74.77 -9.41 37.49
C HIS A 56 -75.57 -8.11 37.22
N GLY A 57 -76.63 -8.15 36.41
CA GLY A 57 -77.59 -7.05 36.25
C GLY A 57 -77.11 -5.85 35.41
N HIS A 58 -76.00 -6.00 34.67
CA HIS A 58 -75.44 -5.00 33.75
C HIS A 58 -75.06 -5.62 32.40
N GLU A 59 -74.75 -4.79 31.41
CA GLU A 59 -74.28 -5.22 30.09
C GLU A 59 -72.89 -5.91 30.15
N LEU A 60 -72.63 -6.82 29.21
CA LEU A 60 -71.35 -7.55 29.12
C LEU A 60 -70.25 -6.75 28.43
N GLY A 61 -70.61 -5.72 27.64
CA GLY A 61 -69.68 -4.90 26.87
C GLY A 61 -68.57 -4.25 27.72
N PRO A 62 -68.90 -3.57 28.83
CA PRO A 62 -67.91 -2.98 29.72
C PRO A 62 -66.92 -3.99 30.31
N VAL A 63 -67.40 -5.17 30.73
CA VAL A 63 -66.54 -6.24 31.29
C VAL A 63 -65.60 -6.78 30.23
N MET A 64 -66.08 -6.99 29.00
CA MET A 64 -65.25 -7.41 27.88
C MET A 64 -64.20 -6.35 27.51
N GLY A 65 -64.55 -5.06 27.58
CA GLY A 65 -63.60 -3.96 27.36
C GLY A 65 -62.47 -3.97 28.38
N ILE A 66 -62.80 -4.14 29.66
CA ILE A 66 -61.82 -4.23 30.76
C ILE A 66 -60.91 -5.46 30.56
N ALA A 67 -61.48 -6.62 30.27
CA ALA A 67 -60.72 -7.85 30.00
C ALA A 67 -59.80 -7.70 28.78
N HIS A 68 -60.25 -7.03 27.72
CA HIS A 68 -59.45 -6.78 26.52
C HIS A 68 -58.28 -5.83 26.78
N SER A 69 -58.50 -4.80 27.60
CA SER A 69 -57.46 -3.88 28.04
C SER A 69 -56.46 -4.50 29.02
N GLN A 70 -56.75 -5.71 29.54
CA GLN A 70 -55.94 -6.41 30.52
C GLN A 70 -55.62 -5.56 31.75
N ASP A 71 -56.61 -4.81 32.25
CA ASP A 71 -56.47 -3.98 33.44
C ASP A 71 -56.20 -4.87 34.66
N LEU A 72 -54.92 -4.89 35.07
CA LEU A 72 -54.44 -5.70 36.19
C LEU A 72 -55.09 -5.30 37.51
N GLN A 73 -55.42 -4.02 37.71
CA GLN A 73 -56.06 -3.56 38.95
C GLN A 73 -57.49 -4.09 39.03
N ALA A 74 -58.22 -4.07 37.91
CA ALA A 74 -59.57 -4.64 37.84
C ALA A 74 -59.56 -6.16 38.03
N ILE A 75 -58.61 -6.87 37.39
CA ILE A 75 -58.46 -8.33 37.54
C ILE A 75 -58.11 -8.70 38.99
N GLN A 76 -57.19 -7.95 39.62
CA GLN A 76 -56.84 -8.14 41.02
C GLN A 76 -58.07 -7.94 41.92
N LEU A 77 -58.82 -6.85 41.74
CA LEU A 77 -60.02 -6.58 42.53
C LEU A 77 -61.07 -7.69 42.35
N ALA A 78 -61.26 -8.18 41.12
CA ALA A 78 -62.16 -9.31 40.87
C ALA A 78 -61.69 -10.57 41.60
N ALA A 79 -60.38 -10.86 41.58
CA ALA A 79 -59.82 -11.99 42.30
C ALA A 79 -60.03 -11.86 43.82
N GLU A 80 -59.84 -10.67 44.39
CA GLU A 80 -60.08 -10.41 45.81
C GLU A 80 -61.54 -10.60 46.21
N VAL A 81 -62.49 -10.10 45.39
CA VAL A 81 -63.93 -10.30 45.60
C VAL A 81 -64.28 -11.79 45.56
N VAL A 82 -63.81 -12.52 44.54
CA VAL A 82 -64.06 -13.96 44.43
C VAL A 82 -63.46 -14.71 45.62
N ARG A 83 -62.22 -14.40 46.04
CA ARG A 83 -61.59 -15.07 47.18
C ARG A 83 -62.32 -14.81 48.50
N LYS A 84 -62.89 -13.62 48.68
CA LYS A 84 -63.57 -13.22 49.92
C LYS A 84 -65.00 -13.75 50.04
N GLU A 85 -65.73 -13.76 48.92
CA GLU A 85 -67.18 -13.98 48.93
C GLU A 85 -67.63 -15.27 48.22
N CYS A 86 -66.74 -15.98 47.53
CA CYS A 86 -67.08 -17.26 46.89
C CYS A 86 -67.13 -18.40 47.92
N SER A 87 -68.23 -19.16 47.90
CA SER A 87 -68.35 -20.40 48.68
C SER A 87 -67.50 -21.53 48.07
N LYS A 88 -67.12 -22.52 48.89
CA LYS A 88 -66.40 -23.72 48.44
C LYS A 88 -67.19 -24.55 47.42
N GLU A 89 -68.52 -24.54 47.52
CA GLU A 89 -69.38 -25.26 46.57
C GLU A 89 -69.36 -24.61 45.17
N ARG A 90 -69.26 -23.28 45.12
CA ARG A 90 -69.17 -22.54 43.87
C ARG A 90 -67.80 -22.62 43.21
N SER A 91 -66.73 -22.82 43.97
CA SER A 91 -65.37 -22.81 43.44
C SER A 91 -65.13 -23.87 42.36
N LEU A 92 -65.68 -25.09 42.55
CA LEU A 92 -65.63 -26.16 41.55
C LEU A 92 -66.44 -25.85 40.28
N SER A 93 -67.58 -25.17 40.42
CA SER A 93 -68.38 -24.75 39.27
C SER A 93 -67.67 -23.68 38.46
N ILE A 94 -67.02 -22.71 39.13
CA ILE A 94 -66.27 -21.64 38.47
C ILE A 94 -65.05 -22.21 37.72
N ILE A 95 -64.29 -23.12 38.33
CA ILE A 95 -63.12 -23.70 37.64
C ILE A 95 -63.58 -24.57 36.45
N HIS A 96 -64.68 -25.30 36.57
CA HIS A 96 -65.27 -26.03 35.44
C HIS A 96 -65.63 -25.07 34.31
N GLN A 97 -66.31 -23.97 34.60
CA GLN A 97 -66.65 -22.96 33.60
C GLN A 97 -65.39 -22.36 32.95
N ALA A 98 -64.36 -22.06 33.75
CA ALA A 98 -63.09 -21.54 33.24
C ALA A 98 -62.40 -22.52 32.28
N ILE A 99 -62.37 -23.81 32.62
CA ILE A 99 -61.82 -24.86 31.74
C ILE A 99 -62.63 -24.92 30.44
N THR A 100 -63.96 -25.06 30.53
CA THR A 100 -64.84 -25.09 29.34
C THR A 100 -64.57 -23.91 28.43
N VAL A 101 -64.60 -22.70 29.00
CA VAL A 101 -64.34 -21.44 28.28
C VAL A 101 -62.97 -21.41 27.61
N ALA A 102 -61.94 -21.97 28.25
CA ALA A 102 -60.60 -22.05 27.70
C ALA A 102 -60.46 -23.05 26.55
N THR A 103 -61.26 -24.13 26.54
CA THR A 103 -61.07 -25.32 25.69
C THR A 103 -62.07 -25.50 24.56
N ASP A 104 -63.17 -24.76 24.54
CA ASP A 104 -64.37 -25.07 23.75
C ASP A 104 -64.18 -25.38 22.25
N ASP A 105 -63.12 -24.90 21.59
CA ASP A 105 -62.93 -25.16 20.15
C ASP A 105 -61.48 -25.51 19.76
N GLY A 106 -60.63 -25.91 20.70
CA GLY A 106 -59.25 -26.27 20.34
C GLY A 106 -58.26 -26.40 21.48
N GLU A 107 -56.99 -26.37 21.12
CA GLU A 107 -55.89 -26.41 22.09
C GLU A 107 -55.81 -25.12 22.91
N ILE A 108 -55.34 -25.27 24.14
CA ILE A 108 -55.25 -24.17 25.08
C ILE A 108 -54.06 -23.30 24.74
N SER A 109 -54.27 -21.99 24.70
CA SER A 109 -53.17 -21.04 24.56
C SER A 109 -52.25 -21.07 25.78
N LEU A 110 -50.97 -20.77 25.59
CA LEU A 110 -50.01 -20.71 26.70
C LEU A 110 -50.50 -19.79 27.83
N ALA A 111 -51.11 -18.64 27.51
CA ALA A 111 -51.68 -17.74 28.51
C ALA A 111 -52.81 -18.41 29.31
N ASN A 112 -53.76 -19.07 28.66
CA ASN A 112 -54.85 -19.78 29.35
C ASN A 112 -54.34 -20.90 30.25
N HIS A 113 -53.21 -21.51 29.89
CA HIS A 113 -52.56 -22.53 30.70
C HIS A 113 -52.12 -22.00 32.08
N TYR A 114 -51.58 -20.78 32.12
CA TYR A 114 -51.21 -20.10 33.36
C TYR A 114 -52.42 -19.51 34.09
N ILE A 115 -53.38 -18.94 33.35
CA ILE A 115 -54.60 -18.36 33.94
C ILE A 115 -55.42 -19.44 34.66
N LEU A 116 -55.59 -20.64 34.08
CA LEU A 116 -56.34 -21.72 34.73
C LEU A 116 -55.69 -22.18 36.04
N ARG A 117 -54.35 -22.22 36.11
CA ARG A 117 -53.63 -22.54 37.35
C ARG A 117 -53.80 -21.45 38.39
N PHE A 118 -53.67 -20.19 37.98
CA PHE A 118 -53.91 -19.05 38.85
C PHE A 118 -55.34 -19.07 39.42
N LEU A 119 -56.35 -19.35 38.58
CA LEU A 119 -57.74 -19.47 39.02
C LEU A 119 -57.95 -20.67 39.95
N ALA A 120 -57.28 -21.80 39.70
CA ALA A 120 -57.35 -22.96 40.60
C ALA A 120 -56.79 -22.62 41.99
N ASP A 121 -55.62 -21.96 42.05
CA ASP A 121 -55.03 -21.51 43.31
C ASP A 121 -55.93 -20.49 44.02
N LEU A 122 -56.48 -19.52 43.28
CA LEU A 122 -57.43 -18.52 43.80
C LEU A 122 -58.66 -19.16 44.44
N LEU A 123 -59.16 -20.24 43.83
CA LEU A 123 -60.36 -20.97 44.21
C LEU A 123 -60.08 -22.11 45.21
N ASN A 124 -58.83 -22.26 45.69
CA ASN A 124 -58.36 -23.35 46.54
C ASN A 124 -58.59 -24.76 45.95
N VAL A 125 -58.48 -24.89 44.63
CA VAL A 125 -58.56 -26.17 43.91
C VAL A 125 -57.15 -26.71 43.76
N THR A 126 -56.92 -27.95 44.25
CA THR A 126 -55.58 -28.53 44.19
C THR A 126 -55.16 -28.81 42.75
N PRO A 127 -53.84 -28.79 42.43
CA PRO A 127 -53.36 -29.13 41.08
C PRO A 127 -53.80 -30.53 40.61
N ALA A 128 -53.93 -31.49 41.52
CA ALA A 128 -54.43 -32.82 41.22
C ALA A 128 -55.89 -32.78 40.77
N THR A 129 -56.75 -32.08 41.54
CA THR A 129 -58.16 -31.87 41.19
C THR A 129 -58.31 -31.13 39.87
N LEU A 130 -57.51 -30.07 39.64
CA LEU A 130 -57.50 -29.34 38.37
C LEU A 130 -57.16 -30.28 37.20
N SER A 131 -56.14 -31.11 37.36
CA SER A 131 -55.70 -32.04 36.31
C SER A 131 -56.77 -33.08 36.00
N THR A 132 -57.43 -33.63 37.02
CA THR A 132 -58.55 -34.57 36.87
C THR A 132 -59.72 -33.92 36.14
N LEU A 133 -60.20 -32.76 36.62
CA LEU A 133 -61.31 -32.04 35.98
C LEU A 133 -60.98 -31.67 34.54
N PHE A 134 -59.74 -31.26 34.29
CA PHE A 134 -59.28 -30.92 32.95
C PHE A 134 -59.34 -32.12 32.00
N GLN A 135 -58.85 -33.27 32.45
CA GLN A 135 -58.86 -34.50 31.67
C GLN A 135 -60.28 -35.02 31.44
N GLU A 136 -61.16 -34.92 32.44
CA GLU A 136 -62.57 -35.30 32.33
C GLU A 136 -63.31 -34.45 31.28
N LEU A 137 -63.04 -33.14 31.23
CA LEU A 137 -63.71 -32.22 30.32
C LEU A 137 -63.16 -32.24 28.90
N THR A 138 -61.84 -32.42 28.74
CA THR A 138 -61.17 -32.29 27.43
C THR A 138 -60.74 -33.63 26.82
N GLY A 139 -60.74 -34.71 27.61
CA GLY A 139 -60.17 -36.00 27.25
C GLY A 139 -58.64 -36.02 27.19
N LYS A 140 -57.95 -34.89 27.37
CA LYS A 140 -56.48 -34.77 27.33
C LYS A 140 -55.93 -34.38 28.70
N PRO A 141 -54.76 -34.88 29.12
CA PRO A 141 -54.13 -34.43 30.36
C PRO A 141 -53.67 -32.97 30.25
N LEU A 142 -53.73 -32.24 31.37
CA LEU A 142 -53.14 -30.91 31.45
C LEU A 142 -51.61 -31.05 31.54
N LEU A 143 -50.92 -30.80 30.42
CA LEU A 143 -49.45 -30.81 30.38
C LEU A 143 -48.86 -29.75 31.33
N PRO A 144 -47.58 -29.89 31.76
CA PRO A 144 -46.90 -28.80 32.45
C PRO A 144 -46.72 -27.59 31.52
N PRO A 145 -46.68 -26.35 32.06
CA PRO A 145 -46.46 -25.17 31.25
C PRO A 145 -45.10 -25.20 30.57
N GLU A 146 -45.04 -24.79 29.32
CA GLU A 146 -43.77 -24.45 28.68
C GLU A 146 -43.22 -23.16 29.30
N ASP A 147 -41.91 -23.08 29.46
CA ASP A 147 -41.19 -22.01 30.14
C ASP A 147 -40.60 -21.02 29.13
N PRO A 148 -41.20 -19.82 28.94
CA PRO A 148 -40.75 -18.84 27.94
C PRO A 148 -39.41 -18.18 28.30
N SER A 149 -38.90 -18.42 29.52
CA SER A 149 -37.58 -17.92 29.91
C SER A 149 -36.44 -18.77 29.33
N ARG A 150 -36.74 -19.97 28.82
CA ARG A 150 -35.76 -20.87 28.23
C ARG A 150 -35.58 -20.58 26.75
N ASP A 151 -34.34 -20.55 26.29
CA ASP A 151 -33.99 -20.42 24.87
C ASP A 151 -34.63 -21.52 24.01
N THR A 152 -34.76 -22.74 24.55
CA THR A 152 -35.40 -23.88 23.87
C THR A 152 -36.85 -23.63 23.50
N TYR A 153 -37.57 -22.79 24.25
CA TYR A 153 -38.96 -22.41 23.91
C TYR A 153 -38.97 -21.61 22.61
N TRP A 154 -38.13 -20.58 22.51
CA TRP A 154 -38.06 -19.71 21.33
C TRP A 154 -37.51 -20.43 20.11
N GLN A 155 -36.62 -21.40 20.29
CA GLN A 155 -36.15 -22.26 19.18
C GLN A 155 -37.28 -23.07 18.53
N GLN A 156 -38.28 -23.49 19.31
CA GLN A 156 -39.41 -24.27 18.82
C GLN A 156 -40.52 -23.39 18.25
N HIS A 157 -40.78 -22.24 18.89
CA HIS A 157 -41.89 -21.34 18.53
C HIS A 157 -41.52 -20.26 17.51
N ASP A 158 -40.24 -19.92 17.34
CA ASP A 158 -39.75 -18.95 16.35
C ASP A 158 -38.48 -19.45 15.62
N PRO A 159 -38.62 -20.50 14.78
CA PRO A 159 -37.48 -21.03 14.03
C PRO A 159 -36.93 -20.03 13.00
N GLU A 160 -37.76 -19.10 12.52
CA GLU A 160 -37.35 -18.09 11.53
C GLU A 160 -36.42 -17.02 12.14
N TYR A 161 -36.67 -16.61 13.38
CA TYR A 161 -35.77 -15.72 14.11
C TYR A 161 -34.37 -16.32 14.23
N HIS A 162 -34.26 -17.57 14.69
CA HIS A 162 -32.97 -18.24 14.85
C HIS A 162 -32.29 -18.52 13.50
N ALA A 163 -33.06 -18.84 12.45
CA ALA A 163 -32.52 -19.01 11.11
C ALA A 163 -31.89 -17.71 10.57
N ARG A 164 -32.56 -16.55 10.76
CA ARG A 164 -32.02 -15.24 10.40
C ARG A 164 -30.76 -14.91 11.19
N GLN A 165 -30.79 -15.12 12.51
CA GLN A 165 -29.64 -14.88 13.38
C GLN A 165 -28.43 -15.74 12.98
N ALA A 166 -28.64 -17.01 12.63
CA ALA A 166 -27.58 -17.88 12.14
C ALA A 166 -27.02 -17.42 10.79
N GLN A 167 -27.86 -16.96 9.87
CA GLN A 167 -27.42 -16.40 8.58
C GLN A 167 -26.60 -15.12 8.77
N GLU A 168 -27.03 -14.22 9.66
CA GLU A 168 -26.30 -13.00 10.00
C GLU A 168 -24.94 -13.32 10.64
N ALA A 169 -24.90 -14.27 11.57
CA ALA A 169 -23.65 -14.73 12.17
C ALA A 169 -22.68 -15.31 11.13
N GLN A 170 -23.18 -16.15 10.21
CA GLN A 170 -22.37 -16.69 9.12
C GLN A 170 -21.89 -15.59 8.15
N ALA A 171 -22.73 -14.60 7.85
CA ALA A 171 -22.37 -13.47 7.01
C ALA A 171 -21.28 -12.61 7.69
N ALA A 172 -21.42 -12.35 9.00
CA ALA A 172 -20.43 -11.62 9.79
C ALA A 172 -19.09 -12.38 9.84
N GLU A 173 -19.11 -13.71 10.01
CA GLU A 173 -17.90 -14.53 9.99
C GLU A 173 -17.21 -14.50 8.63
N ARG A 174 -17.98 -14.58 7.53
CA ARG A 174 -17.43 -14.43 6.16
C ARG A 174 -16.81 -13.06 5.95
N GLN A 175 -17.50 -11.99 6.36
CA GLN A 175 -16.98 -10.64 6.28
C GLN A 175 -15.70 -10.45 7.11
N ALA A 176 -15.63 -11.03 8.31
CA ALA A 176 -14.44 -11.00 9.14
C ALA A 176 -13.25 -11.71 8.47
N LYS A 177 -13.48 -12.90 7.89
CA LYS A 177 -12.46 -13.65 7.14
C LYS A 177 -11.98 -12.89 5.91
N GLU A 178 -12.89 -12.29 5.13
CA GLU A 178 -12.52 -11.45 3.98
C GLU A 178 -11.75 -10.20 4.40
N ALA A 179 -12.13 -9.56 5.49
CA ALA A 179 -11.42 -8.40 6.02
C ALA A 179 -10.00 -8.77 6.49
N GLN A 180 -9.85 -9.91 7.16
CA GLN A 180 -8.54 -10.46 7.55
C GLN A 180 -7.67 -10.75 6.32
N ALA A 181 -8.20 -11.47 5.32
CA ALA A 181 -7.46 -11.75 4.08
C ALA A 181 -7.04 -10.48 3.34
N ARG A 182 -7.91 -9.46 3.26
CA ARG A 182 -7.57 -8.15 2.67
C ARG A 182 -6.50 -7.42 3.49
N ALA A 183 -6.54 -7.52 4.81
CA ALA A 183 -5.52 -6.92 5.68
C ALA A 183 -4.15 -7.59 5.47
N GLU A 184 -4.11 -8.91 5.38
CA GLU A 184 -2.90 -9.69 5.09
C GLU A 184 -2.32 -9.32 3.71
N GLN A 185 -3.15 -9.28 2.66
CA GLN A 185 -2.71 -8.87 1.33
C GLN A 185 -2.14 -7.44 1.32
N ARG A 186 -2.78 -6.51 2.07
CA ARG A 186 -2.26 -5.15 2.23
C ARG A 186 -0.92 -5.11 2.95
N GLN A 187 -0.72 -5.96 3.96
CA GLN A 187 0.56 -6.06 4.66
C GLN A 187 1.65 -6.61 3.73
N GLN A 188 1.37 -7.69 2.99
CA GLN A 188 2.28 -8.26 2.00
C GLN A 188 2.66 -7.24 0.91
N ALA A 189 1.69 -6.52 0.36
CA ALA A 189 1.96 -5.48 -0.64
C ALA A 189 2.82 -4.32 -0.07
N LYS A 190 2.67 -3.99 1.22
CA LYS A 190 3.52 -2.99 1.89
C LYS A 190 4.94 -3.51 2.08
N THR A 191 5.11 -4.75 2.53
CA THR A 191 6.43 -5.37 2.70
C THR A 191 7.16 -5.49 1.36
N ASP A 192 6.47 -5.90 0.30
CA ASP A 192 7.05 -6.03 -1.04
C ASP A 192 7.50 -4.68 -1.60
N LYS A 193 6.67 -3.63 -1.45
CA LYS A 193 7.05 -2.26 -1.83
C LYS A 193 8.26 -1.77 -1.05
N GLN A 194 8.34 -2.08 0.24
CA GLN A 194 9.46 -1.70 1.09
C GLN A 194 10.75 -2.43 0.68
N GLN A 195 10.68 -3.74 0.41
CA GLN A 195 11.80 -4.52 -0.11
C GLN A 195 12.27 -4.02 -1.47
N GLN A 196 11.36 -3.74 -2.40
CA GLN A 196 11.71 -3.16 -3.71
C GLN A 196 12.38 -1.79 -3.58
N LYS A 197 11.90 -0.94 -2.67
CA LYS A 197 12.51 0.37 -2.40
C LYS A 197 13.93 0.21 -1.84
N GLN A 198 14.13 -0.69 -0.88
CA GLN A 198 15.45 -1.01 -0.32
C GLN A 198 16.41 -1.55 -1.40
N GLN A 199 15.96 -2.50 -2.23
CA GLN A 199 16.78 -3.04 -3.32
C GLN A 199 17.17 -1.95 -4.34
N LYS A 200 16.25 -1.06 -4.72
CA LYS A 200 16.56 0.08 -5.61
C LYS A 200 17.59 1.02 -4.98
N GLN A 201 17.45 1.31 -3.68
CA GLN A 201 18.38 2.17 -2.97
C GLN A 201 19.78 1.53 -2.85
N GLN A 202 19.86 0.23 -2.57
CA GLN A 202 21.11 -0.53 -2.55
C GLN A 202 21.80 -0.51 -3.93
N LYS A 203 21.07 -0.82 -5.02
CA LYS A 203 21.61 -0.75 -6.39
C LYS A 203 22.10 0.66 -6.75
N GLN A 204 21.39 1.69 -6.32
CA GLN A 204 21.79 3.08 -6.55
C GLN A 204 23.07 3.44 -5.78
N GLN A 205 23.16 3.04 -4.50
CA GLN A 205 24.37 3.24 -3.70
C GLN A 205 25.57 2.48 -4.27
N GLU A 206 25.38 1.24 -4.70
CA GLU A 206 26.43 0.43 -5.32
C GLU A 206 26.92 1.06 -6.63
N LYS A 207 26.00 1.52 -7.48
CA LYS A 207 26.33 2.25 -8.71
C LYS A 207 27.10 3.55 -8.41
N GLN A 208 26.71 4.30 -7.38
CA GLN A 208 27.44 5.50 -6.94
C GLN A 208 28.85 5.16 -6.48
N ARG A 209 29.01 4.12 -5.64
CA ARG A 209 30.31 3.63 -5.18
C ARG A 209 31.20 3.20 -6.35
N GLN A 210 30.66 2.46 -7.32
CA GLN A 210 31.39 2.06 -8.53
C GLN A 210 31.81 3.28 -9.37
N GLN A 211 30.92 4.27 -9.54
CA GLN A 211 31.26 5.51 -10.25
C GLN A 211 32.35 6.32 -9.53
N GLU A 212 32.28 6.41 -8.21
CA GLU A 212 33.27 7.09 -7.38
C GLU A 212 34.63 6.36 -7.43
N GLN A 213 34.64 5.03 -7.31
CA GLN A 213 35.84 4.21 -7.48
C GLN A 213 36.44 4.39 -8.87
N ALA A 214 35.63 4.40 -9.93
CA ALA A 214 36.09 4.63 -11.30
C ALA A 214 36.65 6.05 -11.48
N ARG A 215 36.02 7.08 -10.90
CA ARG A 215 36.55 8.46 -10.90
C ARG A 215 37.88 8.55 -10.16
N ASN A 216 37.98 7.94 -8.98
CA ASN A 216 39.20 7.91 -8.19
C ASN A 216 40.33 7.16 -8.91
N ALA A 217 40.02 6.03 -9.55
CA ALA A 217 40.98 5.28 -10.37
C ALA A 217 41.47 6.10 -11.57
N LYS A 218 40.57 6.79 -12.29
CA LYS A 218 40.94 7.70 -13.39
C LYS A 218 41.82 8.85 -12.90
N ALA A 219 41.48 9.48 -11.77
CA ALA A 219 42.26 10.55 -11.18
C ALA A 219 43.67 10.08 -10.75
N ARG A 220 43.78 8.87 -10.17
CA ARG A 220 45.08 8.26 -9.84
C ARG A 220 45.91 8.01 -11.10
N ALA A 221 45.32 7.38 -12.13
CA ALA A 221 46.01 7.13 -13.39
C ALA A 221 46.47 8.44 -14.08
N GLN A 222 45.68 9.51 -13.98
CA GLN A 222 46.07 10.82 -14.52
C GLN A 222 47.25 11.42 -13.74
N ARG A 223 47.22 11.37 -12.40
CA ARG A 223 48.34 11.83 -11.56
C ARG A 223 49.62 11.04 -11.83
N GLU A 224 49.53 9.72 -11.99
CA GLU A 224 50.68 8.89 -12.36
C GLU A 224 51.24 9.24 -13.74
N LYS A 225 50.38 9.52 -14.73
CA LYS A 225 50.81 9.98 -16.06
C LYS A 225 51.50 11.35 -15.98
N GLU A 226 50.94 12.29 -15.24
CA GLU A 226 51.55 13.61 -15.02
C GLU A 226 52.89 13.51 -14.30
N GLN A 227 53.01 12.66 -13.28
CA GLN A 227 54.27 12.37 -12.60
C GLN A 227 55.31 11.79 -13.57
N ARG A 228 54.96 10.77 -14.35
CA ARG A 228 55.85 10.19 -15.36
C ARG A 228 56.29 11.22 -16.41
N HIS A 229 55.39 12.11 -16.83
CA HIS A 229 55.73 13.20 -17.77
C HIS A 229 56.69 14.21 -17.13
N ARG A 230 56.46 14.60 -15.87
CA ARG A 230 57.35 15.50 -15.12
C ARG A 230 58.73 14.87 -14.92
N GLU A 231 58.80 13.60 -14.53
CA GLU A 231 60.06 12.86 -14.38
C GLU A 231 60.83 12.78 -15.70
N LYS A 232 60.15 12.44 -16.81
CA LYS A 232 60.76 12.44 -18.14
C LYS A 232 61.27 13.84 -18.54
N ALA A 233 60.47 14.89 -18.32
CA ALA A 233 60.89 16.25 -18.62
C ALA A 233 62.11 16.68 -17.79
N GLN A 234 62.16 16.31 -16.50
CA GLN A 234 63.32 16.56 -15.64
C GLN A 234 64.55 15.77 -16.10
N GLN A 235 64.39 14.51 -16.51
CA GLN A 235 65.47 13.70 -17.08
C GLN A 235 65.98 14.26 -18.40
N GLU A 236 65.09 14.73 -19.28
CA GLU A 236 65.48 15.39 -20.52
C GLU A 236 66.22 16.71 -20.25
N GLN A 237 65.72 17.52 -19.30
CA GLN A 237 66.35 18.78 -18.93
C GLN A 237 67.76 18.57 -18.35
N THR A 238 67.91 17.65 -17.40
CA THR A 238 69.23 17.29 -16.84
C THR A 238 70.16 16.69 -17.88
N SER A 239 69.64 15.88 -18.81
CA SER A 239 70.43 15.35 -19.94
C SER A 239 70.89 16.46 -20.89
N ARG A 240 70.02 17.44 -21.18
CA ARG A 240 70.37 18.63 -21.99
C ARG A 240 71.43 19.48 -21.29
N GLU A 241 71.30 19.72 -20.00
CA GLU A 241 72.28 20.47 -19.21
C GLU A 241 73.65 19.77 -19.19
N ARG A 242 73.68 18.43 -19.00
CA ARG A 242 74.92 17.64 -19.10
C ARG A 242 75.55 17.73 -20.49
N TRP A 243 74.75 17.59 -21.54
CA TRP A 243 75.21 17.69 -22.93
C TRP A 243 75.78 19.08 -23.25
N GLN A 244 75.14 20.15 -22.75
CA GLN A 244 75.64 21.52 -22.86
C GLN A 244 76.96 21.73 -22.10
N GLN A 245 77.08 21.21 -20.87
CA GLN A 245 78.34 21.26 -20.13
C GLN A 245 79.47 20.49 -20.82
N GLU A 246 79.16 19.35 -21.43
CA GLU A 246 80.15 18.54 -22.15
C GLU A 246 80.60 19.21 -23.45
N GLN A 247 79.67 19.84 -24.19
CA GLN A 247 79.97 20.71 -25.33
C GLN A 247 80.88 21.89 -24.91
N ALA A 248 80.55 22.58 -23.81
CA ALA A 248 81.35 23.69 -23.31
C ALA A 248 82.78 23.24 -22.92
N ARG A 249 82.93 22.07 -22.28
CA ARG A 249 84.26 21.49 -21.98
C ARG A 249 85.04 21.13 -23.25
N GLN A 250 84.38 20.61 -24.29
CA GLN A 250 85.03 20.35 -25.58
C GLN A 250 85.41 21.64 -26.32
N GLU A 251 84.62 22.70 -26.17
CA GLU A 251 84.93 24.00 -26.78
C GLU A 251 86.07 24.71 -26.03
N GLU A 252 86.14 24.57 -24.71
CA GLU A 252 87.24 25.06 -23.88
C GLU A 252 88.54 24.29 -24.14
N SER A 253 88.50 22.98 -24.33
CA SER A 253 89.67 22.19 -24.75
C SER A 253 90.12 22.55 -26.17
N ARG A 254 89.18 22.79 -27.10
CA ARG A 254 89.49 23.34 -28.44
C ARG A 254 90.07 24.75 -28.37
N ARG A 255 89.64 25.61 -27.44
CA ARG A 255 90.22 26.95 -27.22
C ARG A 255 91.65 26.86 -26.68
N GLN A 256 91.93 25.98 -25.72
CA GLN A 256 93.29 25.74 -25.22
C GLN A 256 94.21 25.13 -26.30
N GLN A 257 93.67 24.32 -27.21
CA GLN A 257 94.43 23.77 -28.33
C GLN A 257 94.66 24.78 -29.47
N ARG A 258 93.75 25.74 -29.67
CA ARG A 258 93.89 26.87 -30.60
C ARG A 258 94.84 27.99 -30.12
N GLN A 259 95.13 28.07 -28.82
CA GLN A 259 96.13 29.00 -28.28
C GLN A 259 97.58 28.48 -28.44
N ARG A 260 97.79 27.23 -28.89
CA ARG A 260 99.12 26.62 -29.07
C ARG A 260 99.60 26.52 -30.54
N SER A 261 98.86 27.09 -31.49
CA SER A 261 99.25 27.09 -32.91
C SER A 261 98.91 28.41 -33.61
N SER A 262 99.81 29.38 -33.45
CA SER A 262 99.79 30.64 -34.22
C SER A 262 100.35 30.41 -35.63
N SER A 263 99.55 30.65 -36.67
CA SER A 263 100.03 30.83 -38.04
C SER A 263 99.22 31.90 -38.79
N PRO A 264 99.83 32.60 -39.76
CA PRO A 264 99.46 33.96 -40.19
C PRO A 264 98.27 34.03 -41.17
N PRO A 265 97.72 35.22 -41.46
CA PRO A 265 96.46 35.39 -42.18
C PRO A 265 96.55 35.00 -43.68
N PRO A 266 95.42 34.55 -44.29
CA PRO A 266 95.39 34.07 -45.67
C PRO A 266 95.40 35.20 -46.72
N PRO A 267 95.93 34.94 -47.93
CA PRO A 267 96.15 35.94 -48.97
C PRO A 267 94.86 36.48 -49.62
N ASP A 268 95.00 37.71 -50.13
CA ASP A 268 93.95 38.55 -50.72
C ASP A 268 93.15 37.84 -51.83
N ARG A 269 91.85 38.16 -51.92
CA ARG A 269 90.85 37.44 -52.75
C ARG A 269 91.19 37.51 -54.25
N LYS A 270 91.83 38.61 -54.68
CA LYS A 270 92.31 38.82 -56.06
C LYS A 270 93.43 37.86 -56.44
N THR A 271 94.38 37.63 -55.54
CA THR A 271 95.50 36.70 -55.75
C THR A 271 95.02 35.26 -55.93
N ARG A 272 93.98 34.86 -55.19
CA ARG A 272 93.36 33.54 -55.34
C ARG A 272 92.66 33.36 -56.69
N ALA A 273 91.96 34.37 -57.18
CA ALA A 273 91.29 34.30 -58.49
C ALA A 273 92.30 34.23 -59.66
N LEU A 274 93.42 34.96 -59.58
CA LEU A 274 94.51 34.87 -60.56
C LEU A 274 95.18 33.49 -60.55
N ALA A 275 95.43 32.92 -59.37
CA ALA A 275 95.99 31.58 -59.23
C ALA A 275 95.08 30.49 -59.82
N VAL A 276 93.75 30.62 -59.71
CA VAL A 276 92.78 29.68 -60.31
C VAL A 276 92.86 29.67 -61.85
N LEU A 277 93.21 30.79 -62.47
CA LEU A 277 93.43 30.90 -63.92
C LEU A 277 94.87 30.62 -64.34
N GLY A 278 95.76 30.28 -63.40
CA GLY A 278 97.19 30.05 -63.65
C GLY A 278 97.95 31.33 -64.04
N LEU A 279 97.44 32.50 -63.66
CA LEU A 279 98.04 33.79 -63.97
C LEU A 279 98.81 34.35 -62.78
N THR A 280 99.93 35.02 -63.08
CA THR A 280 100.72 35.75 -62.09
C THR A 280 100.08 37.12 -61.78
N PRO A 281 100.32 37.68 -60.58
CA PRO A 281 99.88 39.04 -60.24
C PRO A 281 100.38 40.06 -61.27
N GLY A 282 99.48 40.87 -61.83
CA GLY A 282 99.82 41.88 -62.85
C GLY A 282 99.39 41.55 -64.29
N ALA A 283 98.78 40.39 -64.53
CA ALA A 283 98.24 40.01 -65.84
C ALA A 283 97.21 41.03 -66.38
N SER A 284 97.20 41.29 -67.68
CA SER A 284 96.27 42.25 -68.30
C SER A 284 94.88 41.63 -68.55
N ARG A 285 93.86 42.46 -68.84
CA ARG A 285 92.51 41.98 -69.20
C ARG A 285 92.50 41.07 -70.44
N THR A 286 93.46 41.21 -71.34
CA THR A 286 93.60 40.33 -72.51
C THR A 286 94.15 38.97 -72.10
N ASP A 287 95.09 38.92 -71.15
CA ASP A 287 95.68 37.69 -70.63
C ASP A 287 94.66 36.87 -69.81
N VAL A 288 93.83 37.54 -69.01
CA VAL A 288 92.72 36.92 -68.28
C VAL A 288 91.71 36.26 -69.22
N ARG A 289 91.34 36.94 -70.31
CA ARG A 289 90.46 36.37 -71.34
C ARG A 289 91.11 35.19 -72.08
N GLN A 290 92.40 35.28 -72.40
CA GLN A 290 93.11 34.20 -73.09
C GLN A 290 93.32 32.97 -72.19
N ALA A 291 93.66 33.18 -70.91
CA ALA A 291 93.76 32.11 -69.92
C ALA A 291 92.40 31.44 -69.66
N TYR A 292 91.33 32.22 -69.55
CA TYR A 292 89.97 31.68 -69.43
C TYR A 292 89.60 30.80 -70.63
N ARG A 293 89.84 31.26 -71.87
CA ARG A 293 89.55 30.43 -73.06
C ARG A 293 90.34 29.12 -73.07
N ARG A 294 91.62 29.15 -72.68
CA ARG A 294 92.45 27.93 -72.57
C ARG A 294 91.92 26.97 -71.51
N MET A 295 91.66 27.47 -70.30
CA MET A 295 91.18 26.66 -69.18
C MET A 295 89.75 26.15 -69.39
N ALA A 296 88.89 26.95 -70.03
CA ALA A 296 87.55 26.56 -70.41
C ALA A 296 87.53 25.45 -71.46
N GLN A 297 88.43 25.47 -72.44
CA GLN A 297 88.58 24.38 -73.42
C GLN A 297 89.17 23.10 -72.82
N LEU A 298 90.10 23.23 -71.86
CA LEU A 298 90.70 22.08 -71.17
C LEU A 298 89.72 21.38 -70.22
N HIS A 299 88.87 22.16 -69.54
CA HIS A 299 87.97 21.67 -68.50
C HIS A 299 86.49 21.78 -68.87
N HIS A 300 86.15 21.87 -70.17
CA HIS A 300 84.76 21.93 -70.61
C HIS A 300 84.07 20.59 -70.28
N PRO A 301 82.89 20.59 -69.65
CA PRO A 301 82.19 19.35 -69.28
C PRO A 301 81.85 18.47 -70.48
N ASP A 302 81.63 19.06 -71.66
CA ASP A 302 81.33 18.36 -72.92
C ASP A 302 82.50 17.49 -73.44
N ARG A 303 83.75 17.80 -73.03
CA ARG A 303 84.92 16.99 -73.39
C ARG A 303 85.01 15.69 -72.59
N PHE A 304 84.34 15.64 -71.44
CA PHE A 304 84.34 14.49 -70.52
C PHE A 304 82.99 13.75 -70.54
N TYR A 305 82.11 14.05 -71.51
CA TYR A 305 80.78 13.44 -71.63
C TYR A 305 80.82 11.92 -71.85
N SER A 306 81.90 11.39 -72.45
CA SER A 306 82.14 9.95 -72.63
C SER A 306 82.84 9.28 -71.45
N GLU A 307 83.16 10.01 -70.38
CA GLU A 307 83.78 9.48 -69.16
C GLU A 307 82.76 9.34 -68.01
N SER A 308 83.17 8.78 -66.86
CA SER A 308 82.26 8.46 -65.75
C SER A 308 81.65 9.69 -65.05
N ASP A 309 80.44 9.54 -64.48
CA ASP A 309 79.68 10.61 -63.80
C ASP A 309 80.50 11.41 -62.78
N HIS A 310 81.37 10.74 -62.03
CA HIS A 310 82.24 11.40 -61.06
C HIS A 310 83.25 12.34 -61.73
N GLN A 311 83.77 11.98 -62.91
CA GLN A 311 84.68 12.85 -63.66
C GLN A 311 83.95 14.05 -64.28
N VAL A 312 82.73 13.85 -64.77
CA VAL A 312 81.86 14.93 -65.26
C VAL A 312 81.54 15.93 -64.13
N ALA A 313 81.24 15.44 -62.93
CA ALA A 313 80.98 16.28 -61.76
C ALA A 313 82.23 17.06 -61.32
N LEU A 314 83.39 16.42 -61.34
CA LEU A 314 84.66 17.05 -60.95
C LEU A 314 85.13 18.08 -62.00
N ALA A 315 84.93 17.80 -63.29
CA ALA A 315 85.14 18.75 -64.37
C ALA A 315 84.19 19.95 -64.26
N SER A 316 82.90 19.72 -63.98
CA SER A 316 81.91 20.78 -63.77
C SER A 316 82.25 21.67 -62.58
N ALA A 317 82.64 21.09 -61.45
CA ALA A 317 83.06 21.84 -60.27
C ALA A 317 84.32 22.69 -60.53
N ARG A 318 85.28 22.16 -61.30
CA ARG A 318 86.48 22.91 -61.72
C ARG A 318 86.13 24.02 -62.71
N PHE A 319 85.29 23.75 -63.71
CA PHE A 319 84.83 24.73 -64.69
C PHE A 319 84.10 25.89 -64.01
N GLN A 320 83.23 25.60 -63.03
CA GLN A 320 82.54 26.62 -62.26
C GLN A 320 83.52 27.49 -61.46
N ARG A 321 84.59 26.92 -60.87
CA ARG A 321 85.63 27.71 -60.19
C ARG A 321 86.40 28.61 -61.16
N ILE A 322 86.75 28.10 -62.33
CA ILE A 322 87.41 28.85 -63.41
C ILE A 322 86.54 30.02 -63.87
N LYS A 323 85.25 29.77 -64.10
CA LYS A 323 84.26 30.79 -64.48
C LYS A 323 84.10 31.85 -63.39
N ASN A 324 83.90 31.43 -62.13
CA ASN A 324 83.75 32.37 -61.02
C ASN A 324 85.00 33.23 -60.81
N ALA A 325 86.20 32.67 -61.01
CA ALA A 325 87.45 33.43 -60.95
C ALA A 325 87.57 34.45 -62.10
N TYR A 326 87.18 34.06 -63.32
CA TYR A 326 87.13 34.94 -64.48
C TYR A 326 86.12 36.09 -64.28
N ASP A 327 84.90 35.78 -63.85
CA ASP A 327 83.85 36.77 -63.61
C ASP A 327 84.30 37.80 -62.54
N TYR A 328 84.91 37.32 -61.46
CA TYR A 328 85.46 38.19 -60.41
C TYR A 328 86.59 39.09 -60.93
N LEU A 329 87.53 38.55 -61.72
CA LEU A 329 88.60 39.38 -62.29
C LEU A 329 88.11 40.36 -63.35
N MET A 330 87.12 40.00 -64.16
CA MET A 330 86.52 40.92 -65.15
C MET A 330 85.72 42.05 -64.51
N GLN A 331 85.23 41.87 -63.28
CA GLN A 331 84.57 42.91 -62.50
C GLN A 331 85.55 43.80 -61.72
N THR A 332 86.76 43.29 -61.42
CA THR A 332 87.79 43.96 -60.60
C THR A 332 88.92 44.60 -61.43
N TYR A 333 88.95 44.35 -62.75
CA TYR A 333 89.78 45.01 -63.76
C TYR A 333 88.90 45.88 -64.66
#